data_AF-A0A938KRH1-F1
#
_entry.id   AF-A0A938KRH1-F1
#
_cell.length_a   1.000
_cell.length_b   1.000
_cell.length_c   1.000
_cell.angle_alpha   90.00
_cell.angle_beta   90.00
_cell.angle_gamma   90.00
#
_symmetry.space_group_name_H-M   'P 1'
#
loop_
_entity.id
_entity.type
_entity.pdbx_description
1 polymer ?
#
loop_
_entity_poly.entity_id
_entity_poly.type
_entity_poly.pdbx_seq_one_letter_code
_entity_poly.pdbx_strand_id
1 'polypeptide(L)'
;MKGTSDLLRRAVATGRRCCWLTGLLVLAATPPQLGAQESAEEPPSGFVRLANALAEGTGPVHIEVAGVRVNPDGYQLGEVTGGIPLPVGNQTVRIWRQGTKEGITRLKVEKNETTILIPFAERMPATDEEPSHWAVRVLRLKQQDPKEDKTATFISVSRKPELQVEMRDPAGRWSPITIKRLASTQTVIRYPRGYVPLRTEEGELTSIPVGANGNYVVLLYDDAEGKVRSVNFRDRKHSFRAD
;
A
#
# COMPACT_ATOMS: atom_id res chain seq x y z
N MET A 1 -45.31 -17.16 -29.38
CA MET A 1 -45.61 -15.77 -29.74
C MET A 1 -44.24 -15.14 -30.05
N LYS A 2 -43.81 -14.82 -31.30
CA LYS A 2 -44.37 -14.05 -32.43
C LYS A 2 -44.58 -12.55 -32.13
N GLY A 3 -44.11 -11.69 -33.05
CA GLY A 3 -43.90 -10.23 -32.91
C GLY A 3 -42.39 -9.92 -32.93
N THR A 4 -41.65 -9.55 -34.00
CA THR A 4 -41.90 -8.91 -35.32
C THR A 4 -42.44 -7.49 -35.33
N SER A 5 -41.53 -6.51 -35.46
CA SER A 5 -41.57 -5.40 -36.44
C SER A 5 -40.25 -4.61 -36.40
N ASP A 6 -39.36 -4.53 -37.40
CA ASP A 6 -39.41 -4.08 -38.81
C ASP A 6 -39.19 -2.56 -39.06
N LEU A 7 -38.22 -2.25 -39.96
CA LEU A 7 -38.23 -1.14 -40.95
C LEU A 7 -38.08 0.33 -40.41
N LEU A 8 -37.50 1.35 -41.10
CA LEU A 8 -36.82 1.48 -42.42
C LEU A 8 -36.17 2.87 -42.63
N ARG A 9 -35.16 2.97 -43.53
CA ARG A 9 -34.79 4.14 -44.41
C ARG A 9 -34.37 5.47 -43.71
N ARG A 10 -33.62 6.44 -44.28
CA ARG A 10 -32.98 6.79 -45.60
C ARG A 10 -31.60 7.45 -45.25
N ALA A 11 -30.49 7.41 -46.00
CA ALA A 11 -30.17 7.58 -47.44
C ALA A 11 -29.98 9.06 -47.90
N VAL A 12 -29.11 9.25 -48.93
CA VAL A 12 -28.70 10.51 -49.64
C VAL A 12 -27.59 11.31 -48.90
N ALA A 13 -26.43 11.75 -49.42
CA ALA A 13 -25.65 11.72 -50.69
C ALA A 13 -25.18 13.14 -51.12
N THR A 14 -24.00 13.18 -51.80
CA THR A 14 -23.34 14.32 -52.50
C THR A 14 -22.78 15.49 -51.66
N GLY A 15 -21.77 16.26 -52.11
CA GLY A 15 -20.83 16.06 -53.24
C GLY A 15 -20.16 17.35 -53.79
N ARG A 16 -19.07 17.21 -54.59
CA ARG A 16 -18.23 18.27 -55.25
C ARG A 16 -17.27 19.01 -54.28
N ARG A 17 -15.97 19.21 -54.54
CA ARG A 17 -15.12 19.66 -55.68
C ARG A 17 -14.95 21.18 -55.81
N CYS A 18 -13.68 21.58 -56.03
CA CYS A 18 -13.16 22.80 -56.66
C CYS A 18 -12.88 24.08 -55.84
N CYS A 19 -11.57 24.34 -55.69
CA CYS A 19 -10.84 25.53 -56.18
C CYS A 19 -10.20 26.53 -55.19
N TRP A 20 -8.86 26.55 -55.25
CA TRP A 20 -7.97 27.71 -55.35
C TRP A 20 -8.31 29.00 -54.58
N LEU A 21 -7.48 29.32 -53.56
CA LEU A 21 -6.95 30.68 -53.41
C LEU A 21 -5.64 30.68 -52.61
N THR A 22 -4.57 31.13 -53.28
CA THR A 22 -3.23 31.34 -52.70
C THR A 22 -3.21 32.60 -51.84
N GLY A 23 -2.92 32.44 -50.54
CA GLY A 23 -2.62 33.53 -49.61
C GLY A 23 -1.17 33.44 -49.13
N LEU A 24 -0.33 34.38 -49.55
CA LEU A 24 1.08 34.45 -49.14
C LEU A 24 1.15 35.07 -47.73
N LEU A 25 1.27 34.24 -46.69
CA LEU A 25 1.44 34.74 -45.32
C LEU A 25 2.94 34.87 -44.98
N VAL A 26 3.39 36.09 -44.70
CA VAL A 26 4.77 36.35 -44.27
C VAL A 26 4.93 35.88 -42.82
N LEU A 27 5.48 34.68 -42.61
CA LEU A 27 5.95 34.27 -41.29
C LEU A 27 7.21 35.07 -40.94
N ALA A 28 7.04 36.09 -40.10
CA ALA A 28 8.14 36.66 -39.34
C ALA A 28 8.67 35.58 -38.38
N ALA A 29 9.82 35.00 -38.69
CA ALA A 29 10.48 33.99 -37.88
C ALA A 29 10.97 34.61 -36.56
N THR A 30 10.10 34.63 -35.56
CA THR A 30 10.53 34.78 -34.16
C THR A 30 11.31 33.51 -33.80
N PRO A 31 12.59 33.62 -33.38
CA PRO A 31 13.30 32.45 -32.91
C PRO A 31 12.55 31.89 -31.70
N PRO A 32 12.30 30.56 -31.62
CA PRO A 32 11.70 30.00 -30.43
C PRO A 32 12.65 30.28 -29.27
N GLN A 33 12.22 31.14 -28.35
CA GLN A 33 12.85 31.24 -27.05
C GLN A 33 12.68 29.88 -26.38
N LEU A 34 13.74 29.08 -26.45
CA LEU A 34 13.99 27.98 -25.53
C LEU A 34 14.08 28.59 -24.14
N GLY A 35 12.91 28.84 -23.54
CA GLY A 35 12.80 29.01 -22.11
C GLY A 35 13.40 27.76 -21.50
N ALA A 36 14.58 27.91 -20.91
CA ALA A 36 15.11 26.94 -19.99
C ALA A 36 14.07 26.85 -18.86
N GLN A 37 13.19 25.87 -18.98
CA GLN A 37 12.24 25.53 -17.93
C GLN A 37 13.12 24.99 -16.81
N GLU A 38 13.52 25.87 -15.89
CA GLU A 38 14.13 25.49 -14.63
C GLU A 38 13.20 24.46 -14.01
N SER A 39 13.60 23.20 -14.12
CA SER A 39 12.95 22.09 -13.43
C SER A 39 13.22 22.33 -11.96
N ALA A 40 12.31 23.07 -11.32
CA ALA A 40 12.33 23.33 -9.89
C ALA A 40 12.54 22.00 -9.19
N GLU A 41 13.74 21.82 -8.62
CA GLU A 41 14.16 20.52 -8.10
C GLU A 41 13.19 20.16 -6.97
N GLU A 42 12.42 19.08 -7.14
CA GLU A 42 11.40 18.70 -6.16
C GLU A 42 12.08 18.57 -4.79
N PRO A 43 11.53 19.21 -3.74
CA PRO A 43 12.19 19.25 -2.45
C PRO A 43 12.45 17.82 -1.95
N PRO A 44 13.64 17.54 -1.39
CA PRO A 44 14.06 16.18 -1.08
C PRO A 44 13.05 15.53 -0.15
N SER A 45 12.43 14.47 -0.65
CA SER A 45 11.41 13.70 0.05
C SER A 45 11.95 12.33 0.46
N GLY A 46 11.37 11.80 1.53
CA GLY A 46 11.31 10.37 1.78
C GLY A 46 9.85 9.94 1.78
N PHE A 47 9.60 8.68 2.06
CA PHE A 47 8.27 8.08 1.91
C PHE A 47 7.83 7.39 3.20
N VAL A 48 6.52 7.48 3.47
CA VAL A 48 5.85 6.64 4.47
C VAL A 48 4.87 5.71 3.75
N ARG A 49 4.89 4.42 4.09
CA ARG A 49 3.86 3.47 3.67
C ARG A 49 3.03 3.06 4.88
N LEU A 50 1.72 3.16 4.78
CA LEU A 50 0.81 2.59 5.76
C LEU A 50 0.49 1.14 5.37
N ALA A 51 0.52 0.23 6.34
CA ALA A 51 0.00 -1.13 6.21
C ALA A 51 -0.93 -1.41 7.39
N ASN A 52 -2.24 -1.28 7.17
CA ASN A 52 -3.21 -1.14 8.24
C ASN A 52 -3.62 -2.47 8.87
N ALA A 53 -3.32 -2.63 10.16
CA ALA A 53 -3.69 -3.77 10.99
C ALA A 53 -4.54 -3.38 12.22
N LEU A 54 -5.13 -2.18 12.23
CA LEU A 54 -5.90 -1.65 13.35
C LEU A 54 -7.37 -2.10 13.27
N ALA A 55 -7.64 -3.34 13.71
CA ALA A 55 -8.96 -3.96 13.62
C ALA A 55 -9.97 -3.54 14.70
N GLU A 56 -9.52 -3.02 15.84
CA GLU A 56 -10.40 -2.53 16.92
C GLU A 56 -10.96 -1.15 16.61
N GLY A 57 -12.16 -0.87 17.14
CA GLY A 57 -12.90 0.37 16.88
C GLY A 57 -13.78 0.31 15.63
N THR A 58 -14.35 1.46 15.26
CA THR A 58 -15.32 1.61 14.16
C THR A 58 -14.82 2.55 13.06
N GLY A 59 -15.38 2.42 11.86
CA GLY A 59 -15.02 3.25 10.70
C GLY A 59 -13.63 2.94 10.13
N PRO A 60 -13.07 3.84 9.29
CA PRO A 60 -11.73 3.72 8.73
C PRO A 60 -10.65 4.20 9.71
N VAL A 61 -9.38 3.91 9.40
CA VAL A 61 -8.21 4.47 10.08
C VAL A 61 -7.82 5.79 9.43
N HIS A 62 -7.60 6.83 10.21
CA HIS A 62 -7.06 8.09 9.71
C HIS A 62 -5.60 8.24 10.13
N ILE A 63 -4.82 8.85 9.24
CA ILE A 63 -3.43 9.26 9.47
C ILE A 63 -3.30 10.75 9.15
N GLU A 64 -2.64 11.44 10.06
CA GLU A 64 -2.27 12.85 9.95
C GLU A 64 -0.75 12.96 10.11
N VAL A 65 -0.12 13.73 9.24
CA VAL A 65 1.32 14.01 9.27
C VAL A 65 1.51 15.51 9.33
N ALA A 66 2.27 15.99 10.33
CA ALA A 66 2.50 17.41 10.56
C ALA A 66 1.21 18.27 10.60
N GLY A 67 0.10 17.71 11.13
CA GLY A 67 -1.20 18.38 11.23
C GLY A 67 -2.11 18.25 10.00
N VAL A 68 -1.64 17.63 8.90
CA VAL A 68 -2.41 17.45 7.67
C VAL A 68 -2.85 16.00 7.51
N ARG A 69 -4.15 15.75 7.27
CA ARG A 69 -4.67 14.41 6.96
C ARG A 69 -4.21 13.97 5.58
N VAL A 70 -3.64 12.76 5.49
CA VAL A 70 -3.13 12.22 4.20
C VAL A 70 -4.27 11.77 3.29
N ASN A 71 -5.28 11.08 3.86
CA ASN A 71 -6.52 10.75 3.18
C ASN A 71 -7.71 11.16 4.08
N PRO A 72 -8.58 12.08 3.64
CA PRO A 72 -9.80 12.45 4.38
C PRO A 72 -10.71 11.26 4.68
N ASP A 73 -10.86 10.33 3.71
CA ASP A 73 -11.74 9.17 3.80
C ASP A 73 -11.15 8.04 4.68
N GLY A 74 -9.86 8.14 5.01
CA GLY A 74 -9.12 7.15 5.78
C GLY A 74 -8.83 5.86 5.00
N TYR A 75 -8.43 4.82 5.73
CA TYR A 75 -7.92 3.55 5.19
C TYR A 75 -8.65 2.36 5.83
N GLN A 76 -8.99 1.36 5.03
CA GLN A 76 -9.71 0.17 5.48
C GLN A 76 -8.76 -0.83 6.16
N LEU A 77 -9.31 -1.75 6.96
CA LEU A 77 -8.53 -2.81 7.58
C LEU A 77 -7.90 -3.72 6.52
N GLY A 78 -6.61 -4.02 6.65
CA GLY A 78 -5.86 -4.80 5.66
C GLY A 78 -5.40 -3.99 4.44
N GLU A 79 -5.70 -2.69 4.35
CA GLU A 79 -5.23 -1.85 3.26
C GLU A 79 -3.73 -1.51 3.39
N VAL A 80 -3.03 -1.45 2.25
CA VAL A 80 -1.62 -1.05 2.17
C VAL A 80 -1.47 0.04 1.12
N THR A 81 -0.84 1.15 1.48
CA THR A 81 -0.71 2.31 0.59
C THR A 81 0.49 2.22 -0.34
N GLY A 82 0.51 3.10 -1.35
CA GLY A 82 1.77 3.54 -1.97
C GLY A 82 2.69 4.24 -0.97
N GLY A 83 3.85 4.72 -1.45
CA GLY A 83 4.67 5.64 -0.68
C GLY A 83 4.04 7.03 -0.65
N ILE A 84 3.68 7.51 0.53
CA ILE A 84 3.22 8.87 0.80
C ILE A 84 4.47 9.75 0.89
N PRO A 85 4.68 10.71 -0.03
CA PRO A 85 5.87 11.57 0.00
C PRO A 85 5.79 12.53 1.19
N LEU A 86 6.89 12.68 1.92
CA LEU A 86 7.02 13.57 3.07
C LEU A 86 8.33 14.37 3.01
N PRO A 87 8.37 15.62 3.51
CA PRO A 87 9.61 16.36 3.65
C PRO A 87 10.62 15.63 4.55
N VAL A 88 11.88 15.57 4.12
CA VAL A 88 13.00 15.02 4.91
C VAL A 88 13.14 15.75 6.24
N GLY A 89 13.46 15.02 7.31
CA GLY A 89 13.56 15.54 8.68
C GLY A 89 12.62 14.85 9.66
N ASN A 90 12.44 15.45 10.84
CA ASN A 90 11.60 14.88 11.90
C ASN A 90 10.13 15.19 11.65
N GLN A 91 9.34 14.15 11.40
CA GLN A 91 7.88 14.24 11.23
C GLN A 91 7.18 13.63 12.44
N THR A 92 6.07 14.24 12.85
CA THR A 92 5.12 13.64 13.81
C THR A 92 3.95 13.09 13.02
N VAL A 93 3.64 11.82 13.25
CA VAL A 93 2.51 11.10 12.65
C VAL A 93 1.54 10.69 13.74
N ARG A 94 0.26 11.01 13.53
CA ARG A 94 -0.86 10.70 14.42
C ARG A 94 -1.79 9.76 13.68
N ILE A 95 -2.09 8.61 14.28
CA ILE A 95 -2.95 7.57 13.71
C ILE A 95 -4.06 7.25 14.70
N TRP A 96 -5.32 7.26 14.23
CA TRP A 96 -6.47 6.97 15.09
C TRP A 96 -7.59 6.27 14.34
N ARG A 97 -8.47 5.64 15.12
CA ARG A 97 -9.74 5.05 14.69
C ARG A 97 -10.78 5.28 15.78
N GLN A 98 -12.04 5.46 15.43
CA GLN A 98 -13.10 5.71 16.41
C GLN A 98 -13.18 4.54 17.41
N GLY A 99 -13.26 4.83 18.70
CA GLY A 99 -13.23 3.81 19.76
C GLY A 99 -11.83 3.34 20.20
N THR A 100 -10.77 3.98 19.71
CA THR A 100 -9.38 3.73 20.16
C THR A 100 -8.70 5.04 20.60
N LYS A 101 -7.82 4.98 21.60
CA LYS A 101 -6.93 6.07 22.00
C LYS A 101 -5.83 6.22 20.94
N GLU A 102 -5.62 7.43 20.44
CA GLU A 102 -4.75 7.68 19.28
C GLU A 102 -3.28 7.31 19.52
N GLY A 103 -2.60 6.92 18.44
CA GLY A 103 -1.20 6.54 18.43
C GLY A 103 -0.36 7.62 17.77
N ILE A 104 0.53 8.24 18.54
CA ILE A 104 1.47 9.25 18.04
C ILE A 104 2.87 8.63 17.93
N THR A 105 3.49 8.76 16.77
CA THR A 105 4.90 8.37 16.55
C THR A 105 5.69 9.52 15.93
N ARG A 106 6.94 9.67 16.36
CA ARG A 106 7.92 10.52 15.69
C ARG A 106 8.77 9.66 14.78
N LEU A 107 9.04 10.12 13.57
CA LEU A 107 9.90 9.44 12.61
C LEU A 107 10.84 10.45 11.96
N LYS A 108 12.07 10.01 11.66
CA LYS A 108 13.03 10.75 10.87
C LYS A 108 12.87 10.28 9.43
N VAL A 109 12.29 11.12 8.56
CA VAL A 109 12.24 10.89 7.12
C VAL A 109 13.65 11.13 6.57
N GLU A 110 14.19 10.14 5.87
CA GLU A 110 15.49 10.24 5.18
C GLU A 110 15.28 10.26 3.66
N LYS A 111 16.15 10.97 2.93
CA LYS A 111 15.97 11.20 1.48
C LYS A 111 15.93 9.87 0.73
N ASN A 112 14.90 9.67 -0.09
CA ASN A 112 14.67 8.46 -0.87
C ASN A 112 14.51 7.15 -0.07
N GLU A 113 14.29 7.21 1.25
CA GLU A 113 13.95 6.01 2.06
C GLU A 113 12.43 5.85 2.23
N THR A 114 11.96 4.60 2.32
CA THR A 114 10.57 4.31 2.74
C THR A 114 10.54 3.77 4.18
N THR A 115 9.81 4.42 5.07
CA THR A 115 9.44 3.85 6.39
C THR A 115 8.04 3.26 6.31
N ILE A 116 7.88 2.00 6.70
CA ILE A 116 6.55 1.36 6.78
C ILE A 116 6.01 1.54 8.20
N LEU A 117 4.79 2.06 8.32
CA LEU A 117 4.03 2.19 9.56
C LEU A 117 2.92 1.15 9.59
N ILE A 118 2.91 0.35 10.64
CA ILE A 118 1.87 -0.65 10.91
C ILE A 118 1.16 -0.25 12.20
N PRO A 119 -0.01 0.42 12.14
CA PRO A 119 -0.84 0.62 13.30
C PRO A 119 -1.55 -0.69 13.68
N PHE A 120 -1.60 -0.98 14.97
CA PHE A 120 -2.36 -2.08 15.56
C PHE A 120 -2.91 -1.65 16.92
N ALA A 121 -3.94 -2.35 17.41
CA ALA A 121 -4.50 -2.09 18.74
C ALA A 121 -3.82 -2.94 19.81
N GLU A 122 -3.49 -2.32 20.94
CA GLU A 122 -3.05 -3.01 22.16
C GLU A 122 -4.00 -2.64 23.29
N ARG A 123 -4.43 -3.64 24.08
CA ARG A 123 -5.36 -3.40 25.19
C ARG A 123 -4.56 -2.90 26.38
N MET A 124 -4.82 -1.67 26.79
CA MET A 124 -4.26 -1.13 28.02
C MET A 124 -5.05 -1.70 29.20
N PRO A 125 -4.38 -2.16 30.28
CA PRO A 125 -5.06 -2.51 31.53
C PRO A 125 -5.73 -1.24 32.12
N ALA A 126 -6.70 -1.44 33.00
CA ALA A 126 -7.21 -0.34 33.79
C ALA A 126 -6.14 0.16 34.77
N THR A 127 -6.10 1.47 35.00
CA THR A 127 -5.36 2.12 36.10
C THR A 127 -6.37 2.77 37.05
N ASP A 128 -5.91 3.37 38.14
CA ASP A 128 -6.76 4.15 39.04
C ASP A 128 -7.34 5.42 38.35
N GLU A 129 -6.74 5.85 37.23
CA GLU A 129 -7.09 7.07 36.49
C GLU A 129 -7.94 6.78 35.24
N GLU A 130 -7.70 5.67 34.54
CA GLU A 130 -8.38 5.32 33.27
C GLU A 130 -8.86 3.86 33.25
N PRO A 131 -10.11 3.58 32.80
CA PRO A 131 -10.56 2.21 32.58
C PRO A 131 -9.79 1.54 31.44
N SER A 132 -9.84 0.21 31.39
CA SER A 132 -9.21 -0.57 30.32
C SER A 132 -9.76 -0.15 28.95
N HIS A 133 -8.86 0.21 28.04
CA HIS A 133 -9.19 0.76 26.73
C HIS A 133 -8.23 0.22 25.65
N TRP A 134 -8.62 0.38 24.38
CA TRP A 134 -7.73 0.11 23.25
C TRP A 134 -6.89 1.33 22.93
N ALA A 135 -5.57 1.17 22.82
CA ALA A 135 -4.65 2.20 22.37
C ALA A 135 -3.99 1.77 21.04
N VAL A 136 -3.83 2.72 20.12
CA VAL A 136 -3.11 2.50 18.87
C VAL A 136 -1.61 2.51 19.13
N ARG A 137 -0.95 1.42 18.73
CA ARG A 137 0.51 1.26 18.73
C ARG A 137 0.99 1.24 17.29
N VAL A 138 2.19 1.73 17.03
CA VAL A 138 2.74 1.81 15.66
C VAL A 138 4.06 1.05 15.61
N LEU A 139 4.05 -0.11 14.97
CA LEU A 139 5.29 -0.81 14.60
C LEU A 139 5.88 -0.10 13.37
N ARG A 140 7.17 0.25 13.46
CA ARG A 140 7.91 0.91 12.38
C ARG A 140 8.88 -0.09 11.78
N LEU A 141 8.81 -0.29 10.47
CA LEU A 141 9.80 -1.07 9.74
C LEU A 141 10.65 -0.14 8.90
N LYS A 142 11.97 -0.31 9.02
CA LYS A 142 12.88 0.14 7.98
C LYS A 142 12.79 -0.83 6.81
N GLN A 143 12.83 -0.25 5.63
CA GLN A 143 13.05 -0.94 4.36
C GLN A 143 14.29 -1.84 4.43
N GLN A 144 14.20 -3.03 3.83
CA GLN A 144 15.39 -3.85 3.60
C GLN A 144 16.06 -3.44 2.28
N ASP A 145 17.38 -3.59 2.20
CA ASP A 145 18.08 -3.44 0.94
C ASP A 145 17.64 -4.51 -0.08
N PRO A 146 17.72 -4.21 -1.39
CA PRO A 146 17.33 -5.14 -2.44
C PRO A 146 18.06 -6.48 -2.32
N LYS A 147 17.31 -7.58 -2.41
CA LYS A 147 17.86 -8.94 -2.42
C LYS A 147 17.84 -9.52 -3.83
N GLU A 148 18.90 -10.23 -4.18
CA GLU A 148 18.97 -10.99 -5.44
C GLU A 148 17.93 -12.11 -5.48
N ASP A 149 17.65 -12.74 -4.33
CA ASP A 149 16.63 -13.77 -4.17
C ASP A 149 15.21 -13.21 -3.94
N LYS A 150 14.22 -14.07 -4.19
CA LYS A 150 12.84 -13.87 -3.76
C LYS A 150 12.72 -14.28 -2.30
N THR A 151 12.38 -13.35 -1.42
CA THR A 151 12.25 -13.61 0.03
C THR A 151 10.91 -13.11 0.56
N ALA A 152 10.39 -13.78 1.58
CA ALA A 152 9.24 -13.33 2.34
C ALA A 152 9.68 -12.92 3.75
N THR A 153 9.39 -11.69 4.17
CA THR A 153 9.54 -11.22 5.55
C THR A 153 8.17 -11.23 6.22
N PHE A 154 7.96 -12.19 7.10
CA PHE A 154 6.75 -12.33 7.92
C PHE A 154 6.85 -11.49 9.18
N ILE A 155 5.78 -10.77 9.51
CA ILE A 155 5.69 -9.89 10.67
C ILE A 155 4.30 -10.06 11.29
N SER A 156 4.23 -10.28 12.60
CA SER A 156 2.97 -10.44 13.31
C SER A 156 2.69 -9.29 14.26
N VAL A 157 1.51 -8.68 14.14
CA VAL A 157 0.92 -7.79 15.15
C VAL A 157 -0.34 -8.39 15.78
N SER A 158 -0.61 -9.68 15.53
CA SER A 158 -1.63 -10.49 16.23
C SER A 158 -1.44 -10.43 17.75
N ARG A 159 -2.51 -10.69 18.50
CA ARG A 159 -2.50 -10.87 19.95
C ARG A 159 -1.80 -12.16 20.37
N LYS A 160 -1.77 -13.17 19.48
CA LYS A 160 -1.09 -14.44 19.72
C LYS A 160 0.43 -14.20 19.83
N PRO A 161 1.10 -14.68 20.90
CA PRO A 161 2.52 -14.40 21.12
C PRO A 161 3.42 -15.05 20.06
N GLU A 162 2.95 -16.15 19.47
CA GLU A 162 3.60 -16.86 18.38
C GLU A 162 2.52 -17.39 17.41
N LEU A 163 2.84 -17.41 16.12
CA LEU A 163 2.01 -17.95 15.04
C LEU A 163 2.83 -18.98 14.24
N GLN A 164 2.17 -20.06 13.83
CA GLN A 164 2.68 -20.97 12.83
C GLN A 164 1.95 -20.72 11.52
N VAL A 165 2.69 -20.23 10.51
CA VAL A 165 2.22 -20.13 9.12
C VAL A 165 2.88 -21.22 8.30
N GLU A 166 2.11 -21.88 7.45
CA GLU A 166 2.66 -22.78 6.45
C GLU A 166 2.70 -22.09 5.09
N MET A 167 3.86 -22.19 4.42
CA MET A 167 4.04 -21.74 3.04
C MET A 167 4.20 -22.95 2.14
N ARG A 168 3.44 -23.01 1.03
CA ARG A 168 3.57 -24.10 0.06
C ARG A 168 4.83 -23.92 -0.80
N ASP A 169 5.49 -25.00 -1.17
CA ASP A 169 6.58 -25.03 -2.16
C ASP A 169 6.06 -25.41 -3.58
N PRO A 170 6.86 -25.27 -4.65
CA PRO A 170 6.44 -25.63 -6.00
C PRO A 170 6.20 -27.14 -6.22
N ALA A 171 6.75 -28.00 -5.35
CA ALA A 171 6.46 -29.44 -5.33
C ALA A 171 5.15 -29.74 -4.57
N GLY A 172 4.43 -28.71 -4.12
CA GLY A 172 3.14 -28.81 -3.45
C GLY A 172 3.22 -29.10 -1.95
N ARG A 173 4.41 -29.18 -1.35
CA ARG A 173 4.62 -29.47 0.08
C ARG A 173 4.44 -28.21 0.91
N TRP A 174 3.94 -28.36 2.13
CA TRP A 174 3.84 -27.27 3.10
C TRP A 174 5.09 -27.23 3.99
N SER A 175 5.63 -26.03 4.21
CA SER A 175 6.78 -25.78 5.09
C SER A 175 6.35 -24.83 6.21
N PRO A 176 6.50 -25.20 7.49
CA PRO A 176 6.10 -24.34 8.61
C PRO A 176 7.10 -23.22 8.85
N ILE A 177 6.59 -22.08 9.32
CA ILE A 177 7.31 -20.85 9.64
C ILE A 177 6.77 -20.33 10.97
N THR A 178 7.61 -20.33 12.00
CA THR A 178 7.27 -19.82 13.33
C THR A 178 7.57 -18.31 13.41
N ILE A 179 6.56 -17.53 13.79
CA ILE A 179 6.59 -16.06 13.73
C ILE A 179 6.16 -15.50 15.08
N LYS A 180 7.08 -14.80 15.76
CA LYS A 180 6.82 -14.20 17.07
C LYS A 180 6.15 -12.84 16.93
N ARG A 181 5.28 -12.49 17.89
CA ARG A 181 4.60 -11.20 17.98
C ARG A 181 5.61 -10.05 18.02
N LEU A 182 5.38 -9.02 17.20
CA LEU A 182 6.25 -7.84 16.96
C LEU A 182 7.67 -8.14 16.45
N ALA A 183 8.00 -9.39 16.11
CA ALA A 183 9.25 -9.77 15.47
C ALA A 183 9.10 -9.89 13.94
N SER A 184 10.24 -9.95 13.25
CA SER A 184 10.31 -10.33 11.84
C SER A 184 10.98 -11.69 11.67
N THR A 185 10.43 -12.53 10.79
CA THR A 185 10.98 -13.83 10.41
C THR A 185 11.09 -13.87 8.88
N GLN A 186 12.25 -14.23 8.34
CA GLN A 186 12.47 -14.25 6.89
C GLN A 186 12.65 -15.68 6.34
N THR A 187 12.13 -15.93 5.14
CA THR A 187 12.29 -17.20 4.42
C THR A 187 12.49 -16.95 2.92
N VAL A 188 13.00 -17.97 2.20
CA VAL A 188 13.20 -17.94 0.75
C VAL A 188 11.96 -18.45 0.03
N ILE A 189 11.48 -17.68 -0.94
CA ILE A 189 10.37 -18.05 -1.81
C ILE A 189 10.94 -18.85 -2.99
N ARG A 190 10.59 -20.14 -3.05
CA ARG A 190 11.04 -21.04 -4.14
C ARG A 190 10.22 -20.96 -5.42
N TYR A 191 9.13 -20.17 -5.45
CA TYR A 191 8.29 -20.03 -6.64
C TYR A 191 8.98 -19.17 -7.71
N PRO A 192 9.03 -19.63 -8.98
CA PRO A 192 9.58 -18.83 -10.07
C PRO A 192 8.69 -17.62 -10.38
N ARG A 193 7.36 -17.80 -10.35
CA ARG A 193 6.32 -16.76 -10.51
C ARG A 193 4.96 -17.29 -10.01
N GLY A 194 3.98 -16.41 -9.89
CA GLY A 194 2.59 -16.75 -9.57
C GLY A 194 2.22 -16.46 -8.11
N TYR A 195 1.23 -17.16 -7.58
CA TYR A 195 0.75 -16.96 -6.22
C TYR A 195 1.28 -18.07 -5.30
N VAL A 196 1.92 -17.70 -4.19
CA VAL A 196 2.38 -18.65 -3.17
C VAL A 196 1.29 -18.81 -2.11
N PRO A 197 0.66 -20.00 -1.98
CA PRO A 197 -0.31 -20.26 -0.94
C PRO A 197 0.30 -20.16 0.45
N LEU A 198 -0.45 -19.52 1.36
CA LEU A 198 -0.13 -19.38 2.77
C LEU A 198 -1.35 -19.84 3.57
N ARG A 199 -1.14 -20.51 4.71
CA ARG A 199 -2.23 -20.87 5.63
C ARG A 199 -1.77 -20.89 7.08
N THR A 200 -2.72 -20.86 8.00
CA THR A 200 -2.57 -21.22 9.41
C THR A 200 -3.47 -22.41 9.72
N GLU A 201 -3.46 -22.88 10.97
CA GLU A 201 -4.45 -23.84 11.48
C GLU A 201 -5.90 -23.32 11.36
N GLU A 202 -6.09 -22.00 11.31
CA GLU A 202 -7.41 -21.35 11.16
C GLU A 202 -7.88 -21.22 9.70
N GLY A 203 -7.06 -21.64 8.74
CA GLY A 203 -7.36 -21.66 7.31
C GLY A 203 -6.41 -20.84 6.44
N GLU A 204 -6.80 -20.67 5.18
CA GLU A 204 -5.99 -19.99 4.16
C GLU A 204 -5.84 -18.48 4.43
N LEU A 205 -4.66 -17.97 4.08
CA LEU A 205 -4.26 -16.56 4.15
C LEU A 205 -4.12 -15.98 2.73
N THR A 206 -3.93 -14.66 2.62
CA THR A 206 -3.70 -13.98 1.34
C THR A 206 -2.37 -14.43 0.73
N SER A 207 -2.44 -15.19 -0.37
CA SER A 207 -1.28 -15.68 -1.13
C SER A 207 -0.33 -14.58 -1.60
N ILE A 208 0.98 -14.85 -1.61
CA ILE A 208 2.00 -13.87 -2.03
C ILE A 208 2.05 -13.80 -3.58
N PRO A 209 1.84 -12.63 -4.22
CA PRO A 209 1.92 -12.45 -5.66
C PRO A 209 3.37 -12.25 -6.11
N VAL A 210 4.04 -13.34 -6.45
CA VAL A 210 5.46 -13.37 -6.82
C VAL A 210 5.63 -13.12 -8.31
N GLY A 211 6.16 -11.94 -8.64
CA GLY A 211 6.50 -11.55 -10.02
C GLY A 211 8.01 -11.46 -10.27
N ALA A 212 8.73 -10.74 -9.40
CA ALA A 212 10.14 -10.41 -9.55
C ALA A 212 10.94 -10.68 -8.26
N ASN A 213 12.27 -10.55 -8.32
CA ASN A 213 13.16 -10.77 -7.19
C ASN A 213 13.04 -9.65 -6.12
N GLY A 214 13.56 -9.91 -4.92
CA GLY A 214 13.48 -9.00 -3.77
C GLY A 214 12.55 -9.49 -2.66
N ASN A 215 12.29 -8.59 -1.70
CA ASN A 215 11.57 -8.88 -0.47
C ASN A 215 10.06 -8.60 -0.58
N TYR A 216 9.25 -9.56 -0.17
CA TYR A 216 7.80 -9.46 0.00
C TYR A 216 7.49 -9.43 1.49
N VAL A 217 6.86 -8.37 1.99
CA VAL A 217 6.42 -8.33 3.38
C VAL A 217 5.06 -9.01 3.47
N VAL A 218 4.90 -9.88 4.47
CA VAL A 218 3.63 -10.51 4.84
C VAL A 218 3.30 -10.05 6.26
N LEU A 219 2.30 -9.18 6.38
CA LEU A 219 1.81 -8.68 7.65
C LEU A 219 0.64 -9.56 8.12
N LEU A 220 0.80 -10.16 9.29
CA LEU A 220 -0.22 -10.94 9.99
C LEU A 220 -0.86 -10.11 11.08
N TYR A 221 -2.19 -10.06 11.08
CA TYR A 221 -2.98 -9.29 12.03
C TYR A 221 -4.28 -10.03 12.35
N ASP A 222 -4.89 -9.72 13.49
CA ASP A 222 -6.22 -10.25 13.82
C ASP A 222 -7.29 -9.34 13.23
N ASP A 223 -8.36 -9.90 12.68
CA ASP A 223 -9.57 -9.13 12.36
C ASP A 223 -10.42 -8.84 13.61
N ALA A 224 -11.58 -8.21 13.43
CA ALA A 224 -12.49 -7.87 14.53
C ALA A 224 -13.08 -9.09 15.27
N GLU A 225 -13.04 -10.28 14.65
CA GLU A 225 -13.46 -11.55 15.26
C GLU A 225 -12.29 -12.25 15.99
N GLY A 226 -11.08 -11.69 15.90
CA GLY A 226 -9.86 -12.28 16.45
C GLY A 226 -9.20 -13.33 15.54
N LYS A 227 -9.67 -13.50 14.30
CA LYS A 227 -9.11 -14.47 13.35
C LYS A 227 -7.89 -13.89 12.65
N VAL A 228 -6.84 -14.70 12.50
CA VAL A 228 -5.62 -14.27 11.80
C VAL A 228 -5.90 -14.07 10.31
N ARG A 229 -5.59 -12.87 9.82
CA ARG A 229 -5.58 -12.48 8.41
C ARG A 229 -4.18 -12.08 7.98
N SER A 230 -3.98 -11.94 6.67
CA SER A 230 -2.76 -11.38 6.12
C SER A 230 -3.03 -10.35 5.03
N VAL A 231 -2.15 -9.37 4.95
CA VAL A 231 -1.91 -8.59 3.74
C VAL A 231 -0.44 -8.73 3.36
N ASN A 232 -0.14 -8.65 2.07
CA ASN A 232 1.22 -8.70 1.57
C ASN A 232 1.49 -7.56 0.57
N PHE A 233 2.76 -7.16 0.49
CA PHE A 233 3.22 -6.13 -0.44
C PHE A 233 4.71 -6.28 -0.70
N ARG A 234 5.19 -5.75 -1.83
CA ARG A 234 6.62 -5.76 -2.17
C ARG A 234 7.33 -4.58 -1.50
N ASP A 235 8.42 -4.88 -0.80
CA ASP A 235 9.34 -3.88 -0.27
C ASP A 235 10.17 -3.32 -1.43
N ARG A 236 9.83 -2.13 -1.91
CA ARG A 236 10.48 -1.46 -3.05
C ARG A 236 11.19 -0.21 -2.54
N LYS A 237 12.52 -0.10 -2.78
CA LYS A 237 13.33 1.07 -2.39
C LYS A 237 12.81 2.40 -2.96
N HIS A 238 12.13 2.31 -4.10
CA HIS A 238 11.44 3.43 -4.72
C HIS A 238 10.00 3.02 -5.06
N SER A 239 9.03 3.81 -4.64
CA SER A 239 7.64 3.71 -5.07
C SER A 239 7.16 5.00 -5.70
N PHE A 240 7.65 5.28 -6.91
CA PHE A 240 6.98 6.19 -7.82
C PHE A 240 5.91 5.40 -8.58
N ARG A 241 4.65 5.84 -8.40
CA ARG A 241 3.41 5.28 -8.93
C ARG A 241 3.03 3.85 -8.52
N ALA A 242 1.72 3.67 -8.36
CA ALA A 242 1.07 2.41 -8.64
C ALA A 242 0.74 2.41 -10.14
N ASP A 243 1.10 1.32 -10.81
CA ASP A 243 0.64 0.98 -12.16
C ASP A 243 -0.59 0.06 -12.04
#